data_AF-A0A7V5KBK0-F1
#
_entry.id   AF-A0A7V5KBK0-F1
#
_cell.length_a   1.000
_cell.length_b   1.000
_cell.length_c   1.000
_cell.angle_alpha   90.00
_cell.angle_beta   90.00
_cell.angle_gamma   90.00
#
_symmetry.space_group_name_H-M   'P 1'
#
loop_
_entity.id
_entity.type
_entity.pdbx_description
1 polymer ?
#
loop_
_entity_poly.entity_id
_entity_poly.type
_entity_poly.pdbx_seq_one_letter_code
_entity_poly.pdbx_strand_id
1 'polypeptide(L)'
;MRTNPITPEERQKAFATQRKPEVLEKQRLDVRYHIEDFDVNDRPRRFLEAFAAILKHSNYKIALDHFIRMSAKCSRCATTCQVYQATGDLKDIPCYRSELLLSVYRRHFTMGGMLRGRLLGGGYLTDEKIQEMAESFWNCTACRRCTLECPSGIDHGLITHLGRYILSEIGIAPRALVVSTREQLEGTS
;
A
#
# COMPACT_ATOMS: atom_id res chain seq x y z
N MET A 1 -23.92 8.62 5.33
CA MET A 1 -24.05 7.99 4.01
C MET A 1 -24.10 6.48 4.21
N ARG A 2 -25.20 5.80 3.86
CA ARG A 2 -25.28 4.33 3.93
C ARG A 2 -24.54 3.77 2.70
N THR A 3 -23.50 2.98 2.93
CA THR A 3 -22.86 2.16 1.88
C THR A 3 -23.58 0.82 1.85
N ASN A 4 -24.09 0.43 0.68
CA ASN A 4 -24.65 -0.90 0.49
C ASN A 4 -23.49 -1.89 0.24
N PRO A 5 -23.42 -3.02 0.97
CA PRO A 5 -22.45 -4.07 0.67
C PRO A 5 -22.66 -4.59 -0.75
N ILE A 6 -21.56 -4.82 -1.47
CA ILE A 6 -21.60 -5.43 -2.80
C ILE A 6 -21.93 -6.92 -2.69
N THR A 7 -22.57 -7.47 -3.70
CA THR A 7 -22.85 -8.91 -3.75
C THR A 7 -21.55 -9.72 -3.93
N PRO A 8 -21.53 -11.03 -3.60
CA PRO A 8 -20.38 -11.88 -3.87
C PRO A 8 -19.96 -11.89 -5.35
N GLU A 9 -20.93 -11.82 -6.27
CA GLU A 9 -20.70 -11.77 -7.72
C GLU A 9 -20.06 -10.44 -8.14
N GLU A 10 -20.57 -9.32 -7.63
CA GLU A 10 -19.99 -7.99 -7.84
C GLU A 10 -18.57 -7.92 -7.28
N ARG A 11 -18.34 -8.52 -6.11
CA ARG A 11 -17.02 -8.65 -5.52
C ARG A 11 -16.09 -9.45 -6.42
N GLN A 12 -16.48 -10.66 -6.84
CA GLN A 12 -15.66 -11.47 -7.73
C GLN A 12 -15.30 -10.71 -9.00
N LYS A 13 -16.26 -10.02 -9.60
CA LYS A 13 -16.05 -9.18 -10.80
C LYS A 13 -15.10 -8.00 -10.52
N ALA A 14 -15.24 -7.32 -9.39
CA ALA A 14 -14.40 -6.19 -9.00
C ALA A 14 -12.96 -6.61 -8.64
N PHE A 15 -12.76 -7.85 -8.18
CA PHE A 15 -11.46 -8.40 -7.83
C PHE A 15 -10.81 -9.22 -8.95
N ALA A 16 -11.49 -9.44 -10.07
CA ALA A 16 -10.91 -10.12 -11.23
C ALA A 16 -9.81 -9.26 -11.90
N THR A 17 -8.68 -9.88 -12.21
CA THR A 17 -7.64 -9.26 -13.04
C THR A 17 -8.16 -9.13 -14.48
N GLN A 18 -8.09 -7.92 -15.05
CA GLN A 18 -8.50 -7.67 -16.45
C GLN A 18 -7.32 -7.71 -17.42
N ARG A 19 -6.16 -8.21 -16.97
CA ARG A 19 -4.92 -8.16 -17.73
C ARG A 19 -4.75 -9.40 -18.60
N LYS A 20 -4.17 -9.21 -19.77
CA LYS A 20 -3.76 -10.30 -20.66
C LYS A 20 -2.65 -11.12 -19.97
N PRO A 21 -2.64 -12.47 -20.09
CA PRO A 21 -1.63 -13.33 -19.47
C PRO A 21 -0.19 -12.94 -19.82
N GLU A 22 0.07 -12.57 -21.08
CA GLU A 22 1.38 -12.11 -21.56
C GLU A 22 1.92 -10.92 -20.76
N VAL A 23 1.03 -10.03 -20.33
CA VAL A 23 1.40 -8.84 -19.56
C VAL A 23 1.71 -9.21 -18.11
N LEU A 24 0.96 -10.17 -17.54
CA LEU A 24 1.24 -10.70 -16.20
C LEU A 24 2.59 -11.42 -16.15
N GLU A 25 2.92 -12.19 -17.18
CA GLU A 25 4.21 -12.88 -17.30
C GLU A 25 5.37 -11.88 -17.43
N LYS A 26 5.24 -10.90 -18.34
CA LYS A 26 6.24 -9.85 -18.53
C LYS A 26 6.46 -9.05 -17.25
N GLN A 27 5.36 -8.64 -16.62
CA GLN A 27 5.42 -7.74 -15.48
C GLN A 27 5.50 -8.43 -14.14
N ARG A 28 5.44 -9.77 -14.04
CA ARG A 28 5.52 -10.55 -12.80
C ARG A 28 4.78 -9.91 -11.61
N LEU A 29 3.60 -9.35 -11.89
CA LEU A 29 2.81 -8.56 -10.94
C LEU A 29 1.34 -8.66 -11.34
N ASP A 30 0.57 -9.38 -10.54
CA ASP A 30 -0.87 -9.57 -10.78
C ASP A 30 -1.69 -8.54 -10.00
N VAL A 31 -1.64 -7.30 -10.47
CA VAL A 31 -2.51 -6.22 -9.99
C VAL A 31 -3.65 -5.99 -10.97
N ARG A 32 -4.81 -5.59 -10.44
CA ARG A 32 -6.06 -5.43 -11.21
C ARG A 32 -6.08 -4.25 -12.18
N TYR A 33 -5.26 -3.24 -11.93
CA TYR A 33 -5.17 -2.05 -12.78
C TYR A 33 -3.96 -2.13 -13.70
N HIS A 34 -4.03 -1.44 -14.84
CA HIS A 34 -2.91 -1.35 -15.75
C HIS A 34 -1.80 -0.49 -15.15
N ILE A 35 -0.57 -0.99 -15.23
CA ILE A 35 0.66 -0.25 -14.95
C ILE A 35 1.49 -0.18 -16.22
N GLU A 36 2.35 0.83 -16.32
CA GLU A 36 3.31 0.92 -17.42
C GLU A 36 4.38 -0.16 -17.28
N ASP A 37 5.13 -0.39 -18.35
CA ASP A 37 6.23 -1.34 -18.32
C ASP A 37 7.43 -0.71 -17.60
N PHE A 38 7.81 -1.31 -16.48
CA PHE A 38 8.98 -0.91 -15.69
C PHE A 38 9.90 -2.09 -15.48
N ASP A 39 11.14 -1.79 -15.06
CA ASP A 39 12.08 -2.81 -14.63
C ASP A 39 11.46 -3.66 -13.51
N VAL A 40 11.50 -4.98 -13.69
CA VAL A 40 10.95 -5.98 -12.78
C VAL A 40 12.01 -6.62 -11.90
N ASN A 41 13.29 -6.30 -12.13
CA ASN A 41 14.39 -6.90 -11.40
C ASN A 41 14.49 -6.34 -9.99
N ASP A 42 14.62 -7.24 -9.01
CA ASP A 42 14.92 -6.94 -7.62
C ASP A 42 14.06 -5.84 -6.99
N ARG A 43 12.73 -5.97 -7.16
CA ARG A 43 11.76 -4.99 -6.62
C ARG A 43 11.85 -4.82 -5.12
N PRO A 44 12.05 -5.88 -4.30
CA PRO A 44 12.20 -5.70 -2.86
C PRO A 44 13.35 -4.76 -2.50
N ARG A 45 14.51 -4.88 -3.14
CA ARG A 45 15.62 -3.95 -2.90
C ARG A 45 15.24 -2.53 -3.31
N ARG A 46 14.72 -2.33 -4.52
CA ARG A 46 14.31 -0.99 -5.01
C ARG A 46 13.25 -0.35 -4.11
N PHE A 47 12.30 -1.13 -3.61
CA PHE A 47 11.31 -0.66 -2.65
C PHE A 47 11.97 -0.16 -1.36
N LEU A 48 12.91 -0.93 -0.81
CA LEU A 48 13.64 -0.56 0.40
C LEU A 48 14.54 0.67 0.18
N GLU A 49 15.16 0.80 -0.99
CA GLU A 49 15.97 1.96 -1.37
C GLU A 49 15.12 3.23 -1.49
N ALA A 50 13.99 3.16 -2.20
CA ALA A 50 13.05 4.27 -2.30
C ALA A 50 12.52 4.65 -0.91
N PHE A 51 12.16 3.67 -0.07
CA PHE A 51 11.71 3.94 1.29
C PHE A 51 12.82 4.57 2.14
N ALA A 52 14.06 4.09 2.05
CA ALA A 52 15.21 4.67 2.74
C ALA A 52 15.46 6.12 2.31
N ALA A 53 15.40 6.41 1.01
CA ALA A 53 15.55 7.76 0.48
C ALA A 53 14.46 8.70 1.01
N ILE A 54 13.19 8.27 0.97
CA ILE A 54 12.07 9.05 1.50
C ILE A 54 12.28 9.32 3.00
N LEU A 55 12.68 8.33 3.79
CA LEU A 55 12.92 8.51 5.23
C LEU A 55 14.08 9.47 5.53
N LYS A 56 15.10 9.50 4.67
CA LYS A 56 16.25 10.38 4.80
C LYS A 56 15.92 11.84 4.44
N HIS A 57 15.05 12.04 3.46
CA HIS A 57 14.77 13.35 2.87
C HIS A 57 13.40 13.93 3.26
N SER A 58 12.73 13.38 4.27
CA SER A 58 11.43 13.84 4.73
C SER A 58 11.20 13.61 6.23
N ASN A 59 10.04 14.04 6.73
CA ASN A 59 9.64 13.87 8.12
C ASN A 59 8.84 12.58 8.41
N TYR A 60 8.68 11.69 7.42
CA TYR A 60 7.91 10.45 7.61
C TYR A 60 8.45 9.57 8.75
N LYS A 61 9.77 9.61 8.99
CA LYS A 61 10.40 8.80 10.04
C LYS A 61 9.79 9.02 11.42
N ILE A 62 9.54 10.28 11.80
CA ILE A 62 8.98 10.63 13.12
C ILE A 62 7.58 10.03 13.27
N ALA A 63 6.74 10.18 12.25
CA ALA A 63 5.39 9.63 12.25
C ALA A 63 5.40 8.09 12.34
N LEU A 64 6.25 7.42 11.56
CA LEU A 64 6.33 5.96 11.58
C LEU A 64 6.87 5.42 12.90
N ASP A 65 7.90 6.05 13.49
CA ASP A 65 8.44 5.66 14.80
C ASP A 65 7.38 5.73 15.91
N HIS A 66 6.44 6.68 15.80
CA HIS A 66 5.28 6.75 16.68
C HIS A 66 4.24 5.66 16.36
N PHE A 67 3.82 5.53 15.09
CA PHE A 67 2.75 4.61 14.69
C PHE A 67 3.06 3.14 14.97
N ILE A 68 4.32 2.71 14.82
CA ILE A 68 4.71 1.32 15.12
C ILE A 68 4.60 0.97 16.61
N ARG A 69 4.59 1.96 17.51
CA ARG A 69 4.47 1.76 18.96
C ARG A 69 3.01 1.84 19.43
N MET A 70 2.21 2.68 18.79
CA MET A 70 0.83 2.97 19.22
C MET A 70 -0.23 2.06 18.60
N SER A 71 0.08 1.35 17.51
CA SER A 71 -0.90 0.53 16.81
C SER A 71 -1.43 -0.63 17.65
N ALA A 72 -2.62 -0.45 18.24
CA ALA A 72 -3.35 -1.45 19.02
C ALA A 72 -4.15 -2.46 18.18
N LYS A 73 -4.25 -2.27 16.85
CA LYS A 73 -5.02 -3.14 15.93
C LYS A 73 -6.48 -3.40 16.36
N CYS A 74 -7.13 -2.39 16.96
CA CYS A 74 -8.50 -2.50 17.47
C CYS A 74 -9.60 -2.48 16.37
N SER A 75 -9.23 -2.20 15.12
CA SER A 75 -10.13 -2.16 13.96
C SER A 75 -11.32 -1.19 14.06
N ARG A 76 -11.30 -0.22 15.00
CA ARG A 76 -12.35 0.81 15.12
C ARG A 76 -12.51 1.63 13.83
N CYS A 77 -11.42 1.84 13.09
CA CYS A 77 -11.42 2.51 11.79
C CYS A 77 -12.21 1.77 10.69
N ALA A 78 -12.53 0.49 10.87
CA ALA A 78 -13.32 -0.28 9.91
C ALA A 78 -14.77 0.22 9.83
N THR A 79 -15.33 0.73 10.93
CA THR A 79 -16.73 1.16 11.02
C THR A 79 -17.07 2.39 10.16
N THR A 80 -16.05 3.12 9.67
CA THR A 80 -16.21 4.33 8.84
C THR A 80 -15.60 4.19 7.44
N CYS A 81 -14.81 3.13 7.21
CA CYS A 81 -14.12 2.91 5.95
C CYS A 81 -15.12 2.45 4.88
N GLN A 82 -15.40 3.31 3.89
CA GLN A 82 -16.37 3.01 2.84
C GLN A 82 -15.98 1.79 1.99
N VAL A 83 -14.68 1.57 1.77
CA VAL A 83 -14.19 0.40 1.04
C VAL A 83 -14.53 -0.87 1.81
N TYR A 84 -14.16 -0.93 3.10
CA TYR A 84 -14.47 -2.09 3.94
C TYR A 84 -15.98 -2.32 4.09
N GLN A 85 -16.77 -1.26 4.28
CA GLN A 85 -18.23 -1.38 4.39
C GLN A 85 -18.88 -1.90 3.10
N ALA A 86 -18.30 -1.59 1.94
CA ALA A 86 -18.76 -2.10 0.67
C ALA A 86 -18.32 -3.56 0.44
N THR A 87 -17.05 -3.90 0.70
CA THR A 87 -16.49 -5.22 0.33
C THR A 87 -16.68 -6.30 1.40
N GLY A 88 -16.74 -5.91 2.67
CA GLY A 88 -16.68 -6.83 3.83
C GLY A 88 -15.35 -7.58 3.97
N ASP A 89 -14.32 -7.24 3.18
CA ASP A 89 -13.04 -7.95 3.17
C ASP A 89 -12.13 -7.49 4.31
N LEU A 90 -11.62 -8.42 5.13
CA LEU A 90 -10.69 -8.11 6.21
C LEU A 90 -9.40 -7.42 5.71
N LYS A 91 -9.00 -7.67 4.46
CA LYS A 91 -7.85 -6.99 3.82
C LYS A 91 -8.07 -5.50 3.59
N ASP A 92 -9.34 -5.05 3.55
CA ASP A 92 -9.68 -3.65 3.34
C ASP A 92 -9.74 -2.83 4.65
N ILE A 93 -9.64 -3.49 5.80
CA ILE A 93 -9.59 -2.84 7.12
C ILE A 93 -8.37 -1.88 7.16
N PRO A 94 -8.56 -0.60 7.53
CA PRO A 94 -7.45 0.37 7.51
C PRO A 94 -6.25 0.00 8.41
N CYS A 95 -6.49 -0.66 9.55
CA CYS A 95 -5.42 -1.19 10.41
C CYS A 95 -4.57 -2.23 9.67
N TYR A 96 -5.21 -3.17 8.97
CA TYR A 96 -4.51 -4.20 8.20
C TYR A 96 -3.67 -3.56 7.09
N ARG A 97 -4.27 -2.66 6.30
CA ARG A 97 -3.58 -1.89 5.26
C ARG A 97 -2.34 -1.18 5.79
N SER A 98 -2.46 -0.48 6.91
CA SER A 98 -1.34 0.25 7.49
C SER A 98 -0.24 -0.68 7.98
N GLU A 99 -0.62 -1.82 8.55
CA GLU A 99 0.31 -2.84 9.03
C GLU A 99 1.19 -3.40 7.91
N LEU A 100 0.71 -3.45 6.66
CA LEU A 100 1.51 -3.87 5.50
C LEU A 100 2.84 -3.09 5.39
N LEU A 101 2.78 -1.76 5.51
CA LEU A 101 3.97 -0.91 5.46
C LEU A 101 4.69 -0.85 6.82
N LEU A 102 3.94 -0.77 7.93
CA LEU A 102 4.53 -0.68 9.27
C LEU A 102 5.35 -1.92 9.64
N SER A 103 4.98 -3.12 9.15
CA SER A 103 5.78 -4.33 9.35
C SER A 103 7.12 -4.27 8.61
N VAL A 104 7.13 -3.73 7.39
CA VAL A 104 8.36 -3.52 6.61
C VAL A 104 9.23 -2.48 7.31
N TYR A 105 8.64 -1.36 7.75
CA TYR A 105 9.35 -0.33 8.50
C TYR A 105 10.00 -0.91 9.77
N ARG A 106 9.22 -1.62 10.60
CA ARG A 106 9.73 -2.28 11.81
C ARG A 106 10.91 -3.19 11.51
N ARG A 107 10.79 -4.03 10.49
CA ARG A 107 11.80 -5.04 10.16
C ARG A 107 13.11 -4.46 9.62
N HIS A 108 13.03 -3.44 8.77
CA HIS A 108 14.18 -2.96 7.99
C HIS A 108 14.78 -1.64 8.48
N PHE A 109 14.01 -0.83 9.21
CA PHE A 109 14.41 0.55 9.56
C PHE A 109 14.49 0.80 11.08
N THR A 110 14.28 -0.23 11.90
CA THR A 110 14.50 -0.15 13.35
C THR A 110 15.66 -1.04 13.78
N MET A 111 16.44 -0.60 14.76
CA MET A 111 17.56 -1.38 15.29
C MET A 111 17.14 -2.77 15.75
N GLY A 112 16.03 -2.85 16.51
CA GLY A 112 15.50 -4.12 17.00
C GLY A 112 15.04 -5.06 15.89
N GLY A 113 14.41 -4.53 14.83
CA GLY A 113 13.99 -5.33 13.69
C GLY A 113 15.15 -5.84 12.85
N MET A 114 16.17 -5.01 12.61
CA MET A 114 17.37 -5.41 11.89
C MET A 114 18.14 -6.51 12.64
N LEU A 115 18.33 -6.35 13.96
CA LEU A 115 19.01 -7.35 14.79
C LEU A 115 18.24 -8.68 14.81
N ARG A 116 16.93 -8.65 15.09
CA ARG A 116 16.08 -9.85 15.10
C ARG A 116 16.11 -10.57 13.74
N GLY A 117 16.11 -9.79 12.66
CA GLY A 117 16.22 -10.29 11.31
C GLY A 117 17.51 -11.02 11.00
N ARG A 118 18.64 -10.47 11.46
CA ARG A 118 19.96 -11.09 11.30
C ARG A 118 20.08 -12.39 12.10
N LEU A 119 19.48 -12.42 13.29
CA LEU A 119 19.52 -13.60 14.18
C LEU A 119 18.59 -14.73 13.72
N LEU A 120 17.35 -14.41 13.32
CA LEU A 120 16.32 -15.41 12.99
C LEU A 120 16.21 -15.69 11.48
N GLY A 121 16.96 -14.98 10.63
CA GLY A 121 16.97 -15.19 9.18
C GLY A 121 15.62 -14.97 8.48
N GLY A 122 14.68 -14.25 9.10
CA GLY A 122 13.29 -14.15 8.63
C GLY A 122 12.81 -12.74 8.32
N GLY A 123 11.65 -12.66 7.66
CA GLY A 123 10.88 -11.43 7.44
C GLY A 123 11.42 -10.52 6.34
N TYR A 124 12.14 -11.04 5.36
CA TYR A 124 12.54 -10.25 4.19
C TYR A 124 11.30 -9.78 3.41
N LEU A 125 11.41 -8.61 2.79
CA LEU A 125 10.39 -8.12 1.88
C LEU A 125 10.36 -9.00 0.62
N THR A 126 9.17 -9.40 0.18
CA THR A 126 8.96 -10.23 -1.01
C THR A 126 8.10 -9.51 -2.04
N ASP A 127 8.15 -9.95 -3.29
CA ASP A 127 7.30 -9.43 -4.37
C ASP A 127 5.81 -9.59 -4.07
N GLU A 128 5.40 -10.70 -3.46
CA GLU A 128 4.00 -10.94 -3.08
C GLU A 128 3.53 -9.91 -2.05
N LYS A 129 4.41 -9.52 -1.12
CA LYS A 129 4.09 -8.48 -0.15
C LYS A 129 3.95 -7.10 -0.81
N ILE A 130 4.78 -6.81 -1.81
CA ILE A 130 4.70 -5.59 -2.62
C ILE A 130 3.40 -5.58 -3.43
N GLN A 131 3.02 -6.70 -4.02
CA GLN A 131 1.75 -6.86 -4.73
C GLN A 131 0.55 -6.61 -3.81
N GLU A 132 0.56 -7.22 -2.61
CA GLU A 132 -0.48 -7.00 -1.60
C GLU A 132 -0.56 -5.53 -1.17
N MET A 133 0.60 -4.87 -0.99
CA MET A 133 0.67 -3.43 -0.73
C MET A 133 0.06 -2.62 -1.89
N ALA A 134 0.40 -2.96 -3.13
CA ALA A 134 -0.10 -2.29 -4.32
C ALA A 134 -1.62 -2.39 -4.41
N GLU A 135 -2.18 -3.60 -4.31
CA GLU A 135 -3.62 -3.79 -4.28
C GLU A 135 -4.29 -3.02 -3.15
N SER A 136 -3.81 -3.17 -1.91
CA SER A 136 -4.45 -2.56 -0.74
C SER A 136 -4.36 -1.03 -0.74
N PHE A 137 -3.22 -0.47 -1.14
CA PHE A 137 -3.02 0.98 -1.17
C PHE A 137 -3.77 1.64 -2.30
N TRP A 138 -3.81 1.06 -3.50
CA TRP A 138 -4.54 1.65 -4.63
C TRP A 138 -6.05 1.45 -4.56
N ASN A 139 -6.56 0.48 -3.79
CA ASN A 139 -7.99 0.36 -3.45
C ASN A 139 -8.51 1.46 -2.53
N CYS A 140 -7.65 2.02 -1.69
CA CYS A 140 -8.05 3.02 -0.72
C CYS A 140 -8.51 4.30 -1.43
N THR A 141 -9.66 4.87 -1.05
CA THR A 141 -10.08 6.17 -1.63
C THR A 141 -9.32 7.36 -1.06
N ALA A 142 -8.43 7.14 -0.09
CA ALA A 142 -7.69 8.16 0.65
C ALA A 142 -8.61 9.24 1.31
N CYS A 143 -9.88 8.92 1.58
CA CYS A 143 -10.84 9.84 2.19
C CYS A 143 -10.55 10.22 3.65
N ARG A 144 -9.54 9.62 4.29
CA ARG A 144 -9.05 9.89 5.67
C ARG A 144 -10.07 9.77 6.82
N ARG A 145 -11.30 9.29 6.60
CA ARG A 145 -12.26 9.02 7.69
C ARG A 145 -11.69 8.08 8.77
N CYS A 146 -10.91 7.08 8.36
CA CYS A 146 -10.24 6.15 9.26
C CYS A 146 -9.25 6.82 10.22
N THR A 147 -8.65 7.95 9.84
CA THR A 147 -7.74 8.74 10.69
C THR A 147 -8.52 9.45 11.80
N LEU A 148 -9.69 10.01 11.47
CA LEU A 148 -10.54 10.70 12.45
C LEU A 148 -11.10 9.74 13.53
N GLU A 149 -11.32 8.47 13.17
CA GLU A 149 -11.87 7.47 14.10
C GLU A 149 -10.83 6.73 14.94
N CYS A 150 -9.53 6.90 14.66
CA CYS A 150 -8.48 6.15 15.32
C CYS A 150 -8.24 6.68 16.74
N PRO A 151 -8.55 5.92 17.81
CA PRO A 151 -8.38 6.39 19.19
C PRO A 151 -6.89 6.55 19.55
N SER A 152 -6.00 5.88 18.83
CA SER A 152 -4.55 5.94 19.02
C SER A 152 -3.88 7.03 18.16
N GLY A 153 -4.66 7.85 17.44
CA GLY A 153 -4.13 8.95 16.64
C GLY A 153 -3.33 8.55 15.39
N ILE A 154 -3.52 7.33 14.87
CA ILE A 154 -2.80 6.86 13.69
C ILE A 154 -3.43 7.43 12.41
N ASP A 155 -2.64 8.16 11.62
CA ASP A 155 -3.05 8.60 10.30
C ASP A 155 -2.87 7.48 9.25
N HIS A 156 -3.88 6.61 9.18
CA HIS A 156 -3.96 5.55 8.17
C HIS A 156 -3.94 6.08 6.73
N GLY A 157 -4.47 7.29 6.52
CA GLY A 157 -4.38 8.00 5.24
C GLY A 157 -2.94 8.35 4.89
N LEU A 158 -2.19 8.94 5.82
CA LEU A 158 -0.78 9.27 5.62
C LEU A 158 0.06 8.03 5.27
N ILE A 159 -0.15 6.91 5.97
CA ILE A 159 0.54 5.65 5.68
C ILE A 159 0.20 5.14 4.28
N THR A 160 -1.07 5.24 3.87
CA THR A 160 -1.50 4.87 2.50
C THR A 160 -0.81 5.75 1.45
N HIS A 161 -0.76 7.07 1.67
CA HIS A 161 -0.08 8.00 0.77
C HIS A 161 1.42 7.70 0.67
N LEU A 162 2.08 7.42 1.80
CA LEU A 162 3.48 7.02 1.81
C LEU A 162 3.70 5.71 1.04
N GLY A 163 2.83 4.71 1.24
CA GLY A 163 2.88 3.46 0.49
C GLY A 163 2.76 3.68 -1.03
N ARG A 164 1.82 4.53 -1.46
CA ARG A 164 1.69 4.91 -2.88
C ARG A 164 2.90 5.67 -3.41
N TYR A 165 3.51 6.53 -2.59
CA TYR A 165 4.71 7.26 -2.96
C TYR A 165 5.87 6.29 -3.22
N ILE A 166 6.17 5.40 -2.27
CA ILE A 166 7.22 4.37 -2.42
C ILE A 166 6.95 3.47 -3.64
N LEU A 167 5.70 3.03 -3.82
CA LEU A 167 5.32 2.20 -4.98
C LEU A 167 5.52 2.94 -6.30
N SER A 168 5.20 4.24 -6.36
CA SER A 168 5.37 5.05 -7.57
C SER A 168 6.85 5.22 -7.93
N GLU A 169 7.74 5.40 -6.94
CA GLU A 169 9.20 5.47 -7.16
C GLU A 169 9.78 4.20 -7.80
N ILE A 170 9.13 3.05 -7.61
CA ILE A 170 9.53 1.78 -8.23
C ILE A 170 8.71 1.41 -9.47
N GLY A 171 7.88 2.32 -9.97
CA GLY A 171 7.08 2.12 -11.18
C GLY A 171 5.73 1.40 -10.98
N ILE A 172 5.26 1.25 -9.73
CA ILE A 172 3.98 0.60 -9.42
C ILE A 172 2.93 1.67 -9.14
N ALA A 173 2.42 2.27 -10.21
CA ALA A 173 1.33 3.24 -10.16
C ALA A 173 0.29 2.96 -11.26
N PRO A 174 -1.02 3.16 -10.99
CA PRO A 174 -2.05 3.02 -12.00
C PRO A 174 -1.81 3.96 -13.19
N ARG A 175 -1.80 3.39 -14.40
CA ARG A 175 -1.60 4.12 -15.66
C ARG A 175 -2.54 5.31 -15.82
N ALA A 176 -3.80 5.16 -15.39
CA ALA A 176 -4.80 6.22 -15.44
C ALA A 176 -4.40 7.48 -14.64
N LEU A 177 -3.62 7.32 -13.57
CA LEU A 177 -3.10 8.44 -12.79
C LEU A 177 -1.82 9.02 -13.42
N VAL A 178 -0.93 8.15 -13.90
CA VAL A 178 0.37 8.56 -14.47
C VAL A 178 0.18 9.33 -15.77
N VAL A 179 -0.63 8.82 -16.71
CA VAL A 179 -0.85 9.46 -18.02
C VAL A 179 -1.42 10.86 -17.85
N SER A 180 -2.49 11.00 -17.07
CA SER A 180 -3.10 12.31 -16.81
C SER A 180 -2.14 13.29 -16.13
N THR A 181 -1.28 12.79 -15.21
CA THR A 181 -0.28 13.64 -14.55
C THR A 181 0.80 14.10 -15.53
N ARG A 182 1.30 13.22 -16.42
CA ARG A 182 2.30 13.61 -17.43
C ARG A 182 1.74 14.59 -18.43
N GLU A 183 0.53 14.38 -18.94
CA GLU A 183 -0.13 15.33 -19.84
C GLU A 183 -0.24 16.73 -19.23
N GLN A 184 -0.47 16.83 -17.92
CA GLN A 184 -0.52 18.11 -17.21
C GLN A 184 0.85 18.77 -17.01
N LEU A 185 1.90 17.98 -16.77
CA LEU A 185 3.25 18.48 -16.48
C LEU A 185 4.08 18.75 -17.74
N GLU A 186 3.95 17.88 -18.73
CA GLU A 186 4.78 17.84 -19.95
C GLU A 186 4.03 18.42 -21.16
N GLY A 187 2.71 18.59 -21.07
CA GLY A 187 1.85 19.01 -22.18
C GLY A 187 1.38 17.82 -23.03
N THR A 188 0.65 18.11 -24.11
CA THR A 188 0.14 17.08 -25.02
C THR A 188 1.32 16.48 -25.81
N SER A 189 1.72 15.27 -25.47
CA SER A 189 2.61 14.43 -26.28
C SER A 189 1.86 13.80 -27.45
#